data_AF-A0A976FK05-F1
#
_entry.id   AF-A0A976FK05-F1
#
_cell.length_a   1.000
_cell.length_b   1.000
_cell.length_c   1.000
_cell.angle_alpha   90.00
_cell.angle_beta   90.00
_cell.angle_gamma   90.00
#
_symmetry.space_group_name_H-M   'P 1'
#
loop_
_entity.id
_entity.type
_entity.pdbx_description
1 polymer ?
#
loop_
_entity_poly.entity_id
_entity_poly.type
_entity_poly.pdbx_seq_one_letter_code
_entity_poly.pdbx_strand_id
1 'polypeptide(L)'
;MAMRRHANRVSKAATPSESTTYKQPSAGYPLKHLELMCSTIFPNMLVIIVALSAVWFEFTSINFYMRHPELKVFLKRSFIVWTCLAIRKQLKYFTIPPRLANRRPSLKKKLACHARAIFAAIAANLLGTFIIRPVFGASPQVEETVRLVVPIYFLVEVVVGYLHFPVPLLKVIVGLCVSWLKAVMIPKLVMEWHNNTSAHPLGFIAISTANLYASGIVLRYLTKYNRTQRAVPIPWSEFRYFLQIIGFSAIIGLIAHVANHFVLSEQSMMEARVLYFFVTWFMLDKYWKEALGELLLLTLPERKK
;
A
#
# COMPACT_ATOMS: atom_id res chain seq x y z
N MET A 1 61.09 -20.80 18.02
CA MET A 1 61.05 -21.77 19.13
C MET A 1 61.09 -21.02 20.45
N ALA A 2 60.13 -21.30 21.35
CA ALA A 2 60.12 -21.02 22.81
C ALA A 2 60.18 -19.55 23.26
N MET A 3 59.52 -19.06 24.33
CA MET A 3 58.40 -19.46 25.17
C MET A 3 58.14 -18.26 26.12
N ARG A 4 56.86 -17.99 26.42
CA ARG A 4 56.27 -17.31 27.60
C ARG A 4 57.18 -16.68 28.69
N ARG A 5 56.73 -15.54 29.26
CA ARG A 5 56.15 -15.47 30.64
C ARG A 5 55.59 -14.08 31.05
N HIS A 6 54.51 -14.15 31.83
CA HIS A 6 53.76 -13.11 32.53
C HIS A 6 54.55 -12.36 33.62
N ALA A 7 54.10 -11.14 33.95
CA ALA A 7 54.01 -10.69 35.34
C ALA A 7 52.86 -9.67 35.52
N ASN A 8 51.85 -10.08 36.29
CA ASN A 8 50.86 -9.21 36.94
C ASN A 8 51.53 -8.43 38.09
N ARG A 9 51.10 -7.18 38.33
CA ARG A 9 50.96 -6.67 39.71
C ARG A 9 49.87 -5.61 39.80
N VAL A 10 48.84 -5.98 40.54
CA VAL A 10 47.73 -5.18 41.05
C VAL A 10 48.19 -4.41 42.29
N SER A 11 47.66 -3.19 42.47
CA SER A 11 47.09 -2.65 43.72
C SER A 11 47.58 -1.23 44.05
N LYS A 12 46.71 -0.22 43.92
CA LYS A 12 46.00 0.38 45.07
C LYS A 12 45.09 1.52 44.62
N ALA A 13 43.89 1.51 45.16
CA ALA A 13 42.82 2.47 44.94
C ALA A 13 43.12 3.84 45.58
N ALA A 14 42.69 4.90 44.91
CA ALA A 14 42.16 6.11 45.52
C ALA A 14 41.19 6.78 44.53
N THR A 15 39.89 6.67 44.80
CA THR A 15 38.87 7.68 44.42
C THR A 15 38.45 8.36 45.73
N PRO A 16 37.85 9.57 45.75
CA PRO A 16 37.20 10.27 44.63
C PRO A 16 37.55 11.77 44.53
N SER A 17 37.31 12.39 43.37
CA SER A 17 36.79 13.76 43.35
C SER A 17 35.89 13.93 42.12
N GLU A 18 34.67 14.35 42.44
CA GLU A 18 33.56 14.58 41.54
C GLU A 18 33.93 15.67 40.54
N SER A 19 33.99 15.33 39.25
CA SER A 19 33.73 16.31 38.20
C SER A 19 32.32 16.09 37.71
N THR A 20 31.47 17.03 38.10
CA THR A 20 30.08 17.20 37.72
C THR A 20 29.93 17.10 36.20
N THR A 21 29.47 15.94 35.74
CA THR A 21 28.82 15.81 34.44
C THR A 21 27.61 16.73 34.44
N TYR A 22 27.77 17.94 33.91
CA TYR A 22 26.63 18.78 33.54
C TYR A 22 25.80 17.99 32.52
N LYS A 23 24.71 17.39 33.01
CA LYS A 23 23.60 16.96 32.18
C LYS A 23 23.10 18.20 31.44
N GLN A 24 23.50 18.36 30.19
CA GLN A 24 22.74 19.21 29.28
C GLN A 24 21.28 18.75 29.32
N PRO A 25 20.31 19.64 29.54
CA PRO A 25 18.92 19.31 29.34
C PRO A 25 18.73 19.03 27.86
N SER A 26 18.61 17.75 27.56
CA SER A 26 17.99 17.15 26.39
C SER A 26 16.93 18.04 25.70
N ALA A 27 17.37 18.80 24.70
CA ALA A 27 16.51 19.39 23.67
C ALA A 27 16.00 18.33 22.65
N GLY A 28 15.88 17.06 23.09
CA GLY A 28 15.54 15.90 22.26
C GLY A 28 14.18 15.25 22.58
N TYR A 29 13.48 15.71 23.61
CA TYR A 29 12.16 15.20 23.98
C TYR A 29 11.00 15.75 23.13
N PRO A 30 10.90 17.06 22.80
CA PRO A 30 9.73 17.57 22.07
C PRO A 30 9.66 17.03 20.63
N LEU A 31 10.81 16.83 19.98
CA LEU A 31 10.85 16.34 18.60
C LEU A 31 10.46 14.86 18.50
N LYS A 32 10.82 14.01 19.48
CA LYS A 32 10.43 12.60 19.51
C LYS A 32 8.93 12.42 19.74
N HIS A 33 8.34 13.24 20.63
CA HIS A 33 6.90 13.24 20.84
C HIS A 33 6.15 13.71 19.60
N LEU A 34 6.65 14.75 18.93
CA LEU A 34 6.05 15.28 17.71
C LEU A 34 6.17 14.29 16.53
N GLU A 35 7.30 13.60 16.41
CA GLU A 35 7.49 12.50 15.44
C GLU A 35 6.54 11.33 15.70
N LEU A 36 6.34 10.93 16.96
CA LEU A 36 5.33 9.91 17.34
C LEU A 36 3.90 10.37 16.99
N MET A 37 3.59 11.64 17.26
CA MET A 37 2.28 12.22 16.95
C MET A 37 2.02 12.19 15.43
N CYS A 38 2.98 12.64 14.61
CA CYS A 38 2.85 12.70 13.16
C CYS A 38 2.93 11.34 12.46
N SER A 39 3.73 10.40 12.98
CA SER A 39 3.90 9.08 12.34
C SER A 39 2.82 8.08 12.74
N THR A 40 2.23 8.22 13.92
CA THR A 40 1.38 7.17 14.52
C THR A 40 0.03 7.69 14.98
N ILE A 41 -0.01 8.65 15.91
CA ILE A 41 -1.25 9.03 16.58
C ILE A 41 -2.21 9.76 15.63
N PHE A 42 -1.77 10.83 14.97
CA PHE A 42 -2.61 11.60 14.05
C PHE A 42 -3.09 10.76 12.86
N PRO A 43 -2.23 9.98 12.16
CA PRO A 43 -2.71 9.13 11.08
C PRO A 43 -3.77 8.11 11.53
N ASN A 44 -3.58 7.47 12.69
CA ASN A 44 -4.56 6.52 13.22
C ASN A 44 -5.90 7.19 13.53
N MET A 45 -5.88 8.35 14.19
CA MET A 45 -7.09 9.09 14.51
C MET A 45 -7.83 9.56 13.25
N LEU A 46 -7.11 10.08 12.26
CA LEU A 46 -7.71 10.52 10.99
C LEU A 46 -8.33 9.36 10.22
N VAL A 47 -7.66 8.19 10.19
CA VAL A 47 -8.22 6.97 9.58
C VAL A 47 -9.54 6.57 10.25
N ILE A 48 -9.61 6.62 11.59
CA ILE A 48 -10.83 6.30 12.34
C ILE A 48 -11.93 7.32 12.05
N ILE A 49 -11.63 8.62 12.15
CA ILE A 49 -12.60 9.70 11.93
C ILE A 49 -13.18 9.62 10.52
N VAL A 50 -12.32 9.48 9.50
CA VAL A 50 -12.77 9.39 8.11
C VAL A 50 -13.59 8.12 7.87
N ALA A 51 -13.23 6.99 8.48
CA ALA A 51 -14.03 5.76 8.38
C ALA A 51 -15.42 5.92 9.03
N LEU A 52 -15.50 6.56 10.20
CA LEU A 52 -16.78 6.84 10.87
C LEU A 52 -17.65 7.76 10.02
N SER A 53 -17.08 8.87 9.52
CA SER A 53 -17.81 9.78 8.64
C SER A 53 -18.28 9.09 7.36
N ALA A 54 -17.46 8.20 6.77
CA ALA A 54 -17.80 7.46 5.56
C ALA A 54 -19.08 6.64 5.72
N VAL A 55 -19.18 5.91 6.84
CA VAL A 55 -20.32 5.05 7.14
C VAL A 55 -21.53 5.88 7.56
N TRP A 56 -21.31 6.94 8.36
CA TRP A 56 -22.38 7.83 8.81
C TRP A 56 -23.10 8.52 7.65
N PHE A 57 -22.34 9.00 6.66
CA PHE A 57 -22.87 9.63 5.44
C PHE A 57 -23.14 8.64 4.30
N GLU A 58 -23.06 7.33 4.56
CA GLU A 58 -23.33 6.25 3.59
C GLU A 58 -22.48 6.32 2.29
N PHE A 59 -21.32 6.95 2.33
CA PHE A 59 -20.40 7.09 1.20
C PHE A 59 -19.75 5.77 0.76
N THR A 60 -20.00 4.67 1.47
CA THR A 60 -19.56 3.32 1.14
C THR A 60 -20.65 2.48 0.48
N SER A 61 -21.88 3.02 0.40
CA SER A 61 -23.02 2.34 -0.21
C SER A 61 -22.88 2.22 -1.73
N ILE A 62 -23.16 1.04 -2.26
CA ILE A 62 -23.11 0.76 -3.70
C ILE A 62 -24.08 1.66 -4.47
N ASN A 63 -25.24 1.97 -3.88
CA ASN A 63 -26.27 2.82 -4.50
C ASN A 63 -25.76 4.22 -4.81
N PHE A 64 -24.88 4.77 -3.98
CA PHE A 64 -24.25 6.07 -4.21
C PHE A 64 -23.40 6.07 -5.49
N TYR A 65 -22.57 5.03 -5.69
CA TYR A 65 -21.70 4.93 -6.87
C TYR A 65 -22.40 4.49 -8.14
N MET A 66 -23.58 3.88 -8.04
CA MET A 66 -24.43 3.66 -9.21
C MET A 66 -24.94 4.99 -9.77
N ARG A 67 -25.22 5.99 -8.91
CA ARG A 67 -25.67 7.33 -9.32
C ARG A 67 -24.53 8.23 -9.80
N HIS A 68 -23.28 7.94 -9.42
CA HIS A 68 -22.11 8.74 -9.76
C HIS A 68 -21.05 7.94 -10.54
N PRO A 69 -21.31 7.59 -11.82
CA PRO A 69 -20.39 6.80 -12.63
C PRO A 69 -19.05 7.51 -12.88
N GLU A 70 -19.05 8.84 -12.99
CA GLU A 70 -17.85 9.65 -13.16
C GLU A 70 -16.88 9.51 -11.97
N LEU A 71 -17.42 9.50 -10.75
CA LEU A 71 -16.63 9.28 -9.54
C LEU A 71 -15.98 7.90 -9.56
N LYS A 72 -16.71 6.87 -9.98
CA LYS A 72 -16.15 5.52 -10.12
C LYS A 72 -15.02 5.46 -11.16
N VAL A 73 -15.16 6.17 -12.28
CA VAL A 73 -14.11 6.28 -13.30
C VAL A 73 -12.89 7.02 -12.73
N PHE A 74 -13.11 8.13 -12.03
CA PHE A 74 -12.06 8.87 -11.35
C PHE A 74 -11.28 8.00 -10.37
N LEU A 75 -11.98 7.28 -9.48
CA LEU A 75 -11.37 6.37 -8.51
C LEU A 75 -10.53 5.26 -9.19
N LYS A 76 -11.02 4.68 -10.29
CA LYS A 76 -10.26 3.71 -11.09
C LYS A 76 -8.99 4.33 -11.69
N ARG A 77 -9.06 5.55 -12.22
CA ARG A 77 -7.90 6.26 -12.76
C ARG A 77 -6.88 6.59 -11.66
N SER A 78 -7.35 6.99 -10.49
CA SER A 78 -6.51 7.20 -9.30
C SER A 78 -5.79 5.91 -8.88
N PHE A 79 -6.43 4.74 -8.98
CA PHE A 79 -5.74 3.47 -8.74
C PHE A 79 -4.62 3.17 -9.74
N ILE A 80 -4.77 3.56 -11.00
CA ILE A 80 -3.69 3.46 -11.99
C ILE A 80 -2.54 4.39 -11.60
N VAL A 81 -2.82 5.65 -11.23
CA VAL A 81 -1.82 6.60 -10.73
C VAL A 81 -1.07 6.01 -9.53
N TRP A 82 -1.78 5.44 -8.56
CA TRP A 82 -1.20 4.78 -7.39
C TRP A 82 -0.21 3.69 -7.80
N THR A 83 -0.61 2.84 -8.75
CA THR A 83 0.21 1.75 -9.25
C THR A 83 1.48 2.28 -9.94
N CYS A 84 1.38 3.35 -10.73
CA CYS A 84 2.52 4.01 -11.35
C CYS A 84 3.50 4.57 -10.30
N LEU A 85 2.98 5.21 -9.23
CA LEU A 85 3.80 5.69 -8.12
C LEU A 85 4.48 4.54 -7.36
N ALA A 86 3.76 3.44 -7.13
CA ALA A 86 4.28 2.25 -6.48
C ALA A 86 5.41 1.62 -7.31
N ILE A 87 5.27 1.55 -8.64
CA ILE A 87 6.32 1.10 -9.57
C ILE A 87 7.54 2.01 -9.46
N ARG A 88 7.36 3.33 -9.45
CA ARG A 88 8.46 4.28 -9.31
C ARG A 88 9.24 4.09 -8.00
N LYS A 89 8.54 3.80 -6.88
CA LYS A 89 9.17 3.53 -5.56
C LYS A 89 9.80 2.13 -5.51
N GLN A 90 9.06 1.08 -5.84
CA GLN A 90 9.44 -0.33 -5.61
C GLN A 90 10.32 -0.91 -6.73
N LEU A 91 10.07 -0.52 -7.98
CA LEU A 91 10.80 -0.99 -9.16
C LEU A 91 11.88 0.00 -9.63
N LYS A 92 12.33 0.92 -8.78
CA LYS A 92 13.44 1.85 -9.06
C LYS A 92 14.67 1.13 -9.61
N TYR A 93 15.01 -0.04 -9.04
CA TYR A 93 16.17 -0.83 -9.44
C TYR A 93 15.92 -1.77 -10.65
N PHE A 94 14.66 -2.05 -10.97
CA PHE A 94 14.25 -2.79 -12.16
C PHE A 94 14.23 -1.90 -13.40
N THR A 95 13.86 -0.63 -13.19
CA THR A 95 13.92 0.42 -14.21
C THR A 95 15.35 0.92 -14.37
N ILE A 96 16.05 1.30 -13.29
CA ILE A 96 17.43 1.81 -13.33
C ILE A 96 18.33 0.97 -12.42
N PRO A 97 19.14 0.04 -12.97
CA PRO A 97 20.10 -0.72 -12.18
C PRO A 97 21.12 0.19 -11.48
N PRO A 98 21.53 -0.10 -10.23
CA PRO A 98 22.49 0.73 -9.48
C PRO A 98 23.80 0.97 -10.23
N ARG A 99 24.28 -0.04 -10.97
CA ARG A 99 25.50 0.02 -11.79
C ARG A 99 25.41 1.03 -12.94
N LEU A 100 24.20 1.46 -13.32
CA LEU A 100 23.93 2.38 -14.41
C LEU A 100 23.49 3.77 -13.93
N ALA A 101 23.22 3.95 -12.63
CA ALA A 101 22.81 5.24 -12.06
C ALA A 101 23.90 6.32 -12.18
N ASN A 102 25.18 5.91 -12.20
CA ASN A 102 26.33 6.82 -12.23
C ASN A 102 26.85 7.15 -13.64
N ARG A 103 26.22 6.62 -14.72
CA ARG A 103 26.64 6.90 -16.12
C ARG A 103 25.53 7.67 -16.83
N ARG A 104 25.89 8.62 -17.72
CA ARG A 104 24.92 9.32 -18.58
C ARG A 104 24.07 8.28 -19.34
N PRO A 105 22.76 8.17 -19.08
CA PRO A 105 21.93 7.16 -19.70
C PRO A 105 21.67 7.53 -21.16
N SER A 106 21.98 6.63 -22.08
CA SER A 106 21.63 6.79 -23.49
C SER A 106 20.11 6.79 -23.68
N LEU A 107 19.64 7.43 -24.75
CA LEU A 107 18.20 7.54 -25.05
C LEU A 107 17.53 6.17 -25.16
N LYS A 108 18.21 5.20 -25.79
CA LYS A 108 17.78 3.79 -25.87
C LYS A 108 17.56 3.16 -24.48
N LYS A 109 18.45 3.43 -23.52
CA LYS A 109 18.32 2.90 -22.15
C LYS A 109 17.14 3.52 -21.43
N LYS A 110 16.93 4.85 -21.54
CA LYS A 110 15.75 5.50 -20.95
C LYS A 110 14.46 4.93 -21.53
N LEU A 111 14.38 4.74 -22.84
CA LEU A 111 13.22 4.15 -23.50
C LEU A 111 12.93 2.74 -22.96
N ALA A 112 13.95 1.90 -22.83
CA ALA A 112 13.80 0.56 -22.24
C ALA A 112 13.33 0.60 -20.77
N CYS A 113 13.75 1.60 -19.99
CA CYS A 113 13.28 1.79 -18.61
C CYS A 113 11.78 2.09 -18.59
N HIS A 114 11.33 3.04 -19.42
CA HIS A 114 9.92 3.40 -19.53
C HIS A 114 9.08 2.23 -20.05
N ALA A 115 9.57 1.48 -21.04
CA ALA A 115 8.88 0.29 -21.55
C ALA A 115 8.67 -0.76 -20.45
N ARG A 116 9.69 -1.03 -19.63
CA ARG A 116 9.59 -1.94 -18.47
C ARG A 116 8.62 -1.44 -17.40
N ALA A 117 8.61 -0.13 -17.13
CA ALA A 117 7.69 0.47 -16.17
C ALA A 117 6.24 0.41 -16.66
N ILE A 118 5.99 0.68 -17.94
CA ILE A 118 4.68 0.55 -18.58
C ILE A 118 4.20 -0.90 -18.53
N PHE A 119 5.07 -1.85 -18.87
CA PHE A 119 4.74 -3.28 -18.76
C PHE A 119 4.35 -3.66 -17.32
N ALA A 120 5.14 -3.23 -16.33
CA ALA A 120 4.82 -3.47 -14.93
C ALA A 120 3.49 -2.84 -14.51
N ALA A 121 3.17 -1.63 -15.01
CA ALA A 121 1.91 -0.94 -14.74
C ALA A 121 0.72 -1.68 -15.33
N ILE A 122 0.84 -2.12 -16.58
CA ILE A 122 -0.18 -2.92 -17.26
C ILE A 122 -0.38 -4.25 -16.49
N ALA A 123 0.68 -4.98 -16.19
CA ALA A 123 0.62 -6.26 -15.48
C ALA A 123 -0.03 -6.12 -14.08
N ALA A 124 0.37 -5.10 -13.31
CA ALA A 124 -0.16 -4.86 -11.97
C ALA A 124 -1.65 -4.46 -11.98
N ASN A 125 -2.11 -3.73 -12.99
CA ASN A 125 -3.54 -3.39 -13.14
C ASN A 125 -4.37 -4.56 -13.72
N LEU A 126 -3.76 -5.41 -14.53
CA LEU A 126 -4.43 -6.56 -15.14
C LEU A 126 -4.62 -7.74 -14.20
N LEU A 127 -3.67 -8.05 -13.30
CA LEU A 127 -3.70 -9.31 -12.55
C LEU A 127 -5.01 -9.50 -11.76
N GLY A 128 -5.51 -8.45 -11.11
CA GLY A 128 -6.78 -8.52 -10.39
C GLY A 128 -7.95 -8.88 -11.32
N THR A 129 -7.98 -8.29 -12.51
CA THR A 129 -9.03 -8.58 -13.50
C THR A 129 -8.93 -9.97 -14.10
N PHE A 130 -7.70 -10.51 -14.27
CA PHE A 130 -7.46 -11.88 -14.74
C PHE A 130 -7.98 -12.94 -13.79
N ILE A 131 -8.01 -12.66 -12.48
CA ILE A 131 -8.55 -13.59 -11.50
C ILE A 131 -10.05 -13.37 -11.32
N ILE A 132 -10.49 -12.11 -11.20
CA ILE A 132 -11.87 -11.79 -10.82
C ILE A 132 -12.85 -12.03 -11.96
N ARG A 133 -12.54 -11.59 -13.19
CA ARG A 133 -13.53 -11.62 -14.28
C ARG A 133 -13.91 -13.03 -14.75
N PRO A 134 -12.97 -13.97 -14.91
CA PRO A 134 -13.33 -15.33 -15.31
C PRO A 134 -14.25 -16.03 -14.30
N VAL A 135 -14.12 -15.72 -13.00
CA VAL A 135 -15.04 -16.26 -11.98
C VAL A 135 -16.48 -15.81 -12.22
N PHE A 136 -16.69 -14.67 -12.86
CA PHE A 136 -18.00 -14.15 -13.26
C PHE A 136 -18.31 -14.38 -14.75
N GLY A 137 -17.63 -15.32 -15.41
CA GLY A 137 -17.87 -15.67 -16.82
C GLY A 137 -17.46 -14.59 -17.83
N ALA A 138 -16.66 -13.60 -17.42
CA ALA A 138 -16.23 -12.50 -18.28
C ALA A 138 -14.74 -12.60 -18.63
N SER A 139 -14.37 -12.19 -19.85
CA SER A 139 -12.98 -12.13 -20.28
C SER A 139 -12.21 -10.96 -19.63
N PRO A 140 -10.90 -11.11 -19.35
CA PRO A 140 -10.06 -10.01 -18.86
C PRO A 140 -10.00 -8.83 -19.84
N GLN A 141 -10.05 -7.61 -19.32
CA GLN A 141 -10.11 -6.37 -20.10
C GLN A 141 -8.72 -5.86 -20.50
N VAL A 142 -8.01 -6.64 -21.32
CA VAL A 142 -6.63 -6.31 -21.70
C VAL A 142 -6.54 -4.99 -22.44
N GLU A 143 -7.30 -4.84 -23.52
CA GLU A 143 -7.29 -3.64 -24.37
C GLU A 143 -7.65 -2.37 -23.61
N GLU A 144 -8.77 -2.40 -22.87
CA GLU A 144 -9.23 -1.27 -22.06
C GLU A 144 -8.19 -0.87 -21.01
N THR A 145 -7.53 -1.84 -20.37
CA THR A 145 -6.48 -1.56 -19.40
C THR A 145 -5.29 -0.89 -20.06
N VAL A 146 -4.82 -1.37 -21.21
CA VAL A 146 -3.70 -0.75 -21.93
C VAL A 146 -4.06 0.69 -22.35
N ARG A 147 -5.26 0.89 -22.91
CA ARG A 147 -5.76 2.20 -23.35
C ARG A 147 -5.82 3.23 -22.21
N LEU A 148 -6.11 2.79 -20.98
CA LEU A 148 -6.16 3.65 -19.80
C LEU A 148 -4.78 3.84 -19.14
N VAL A 149 -4.00 2.77 -19.00
CA VAL A 149 -2.75 2.79 -18.23
C VAL A 149 -1.65 3.60 -18.92
N VAL A 150 -1.50 3.45 -20.24
CA VAL A 150 -0.43 4.12 -21.00
C VAL A 150 -0.48 5.65 -20.87
N PRO A 151 -1.60 6.34 -21.15
CA PRO A 151 -1.64 7.80 -21.02
C PRO A 151 -1.46 8.28 -19.58
N ILE A 152 -2.03 7.57 -18.60
CA ILE A 152 -1.89 7.92 -17.18
C ILE A 152 -0.44 7.75 -16.71
N TYR A 153 0.26 6.72 -17.19
CA TYR A 153 1.68 6.54 -16.90
C TYR A 153 2.50 7.77 -17.32
N PHE A 154 2.33 8.23 -18.56
CA PHE A 154 3.04 9.41 -19.05
C PHE A 154 2.66 10.67 -18.26
N LEU A 155 1.38 10.84 -17.92
CA LEU A 155 0.94 11.93 -17.05
C LEU A 155 1.66 11.93 -15.70
N VAL A 156 1.77 10.77 -15.05
CA VAL A 156 2.49 10.63 -13.77
C VAL A 156 3.98 10.95 -13.92
N GLU A 157 4.61 10.49 -15.00
CA GLU A 157 6.01 10.80 -15.28
C GLU A 157 6.23 12.31 -15.50
N VAL A 158 5.31 13.00 -16.19
CA VAL A 158 5.37 14.47 -16.35
C VAL A 158 5.15 15.18 -15.02
N VAL A 159 4.12 14.81 -14.26
CA VAL A 159 3.78 15.46 -12.98
C VAL A 159 4.90 15.30 -11.95
N VAL A 160 5.45 14.10 -11.81
CA VAL A 160 6.49 13.81 -10.81
C VAL A 160 7.89 14.18 -11.33
N GLY A 161 8.17 13.95 -12.61
CA GLY A 161 9.51 14.11 -13.19
C GLY A 161 9.80 15.50 -13.72
N TYR A 162 8.82 16.16 -14.35
CA TYR A 162 9.00 17.47 -14.99
C TYR A 162 8.44 18.61 -14.14
N LEU A 163 7.21 18.45 -13.64
CA LEU A 163 6.57 19.46 -12.79
C LEU A 163 7.02 19.41 -11.32
N HIS A 164 7.80 18.39 -10.94
CA HIS A 164 8.34 18.22 -9.59
C HIS A 164 7.27 18.28 -8.48
N PHE A 165 6.06 17.81 -8.78
CA PHE A 165 4.97 17.82 -7.81
C PHE A 165 5.32 16.98 -6.56
N PRO A 166 4.99 17.43 -5.34
CA PRO A 166 5.33 16.73 -4.11
C PRO A 166 4.70 15.33 -4.07
N VAL A 167 5.53 14.30 -4.25
CA VAL A 167 5.14 12.89 -4.21
C VAL A 167 4.38 12.50 -2.94
N PRO A 168 4.75 12.97 -1.73
CA PRO A 168 4.02 12.66 -0.49
C PRO A 168 2.56 13.14 -0.54
N LEU A 169 2.32 14.36 -1.02
CA LEU A 169 0.97 14.89 -1.19
C LEU A 169 0.17 14.08 -2.20
N LEU A 170 0.79 13.74 -3.34
CA LEU A 170 0.15 12.94 -4.37
C LEU A 170 -0.22 11.54 -3.84
N LYS A 171 0.65 10.91 -3.03
CA LYS A 171 0.36 9.63 -2.37
C LYS A 171 -0.80 9.72 -1.39
N VAL A 172 -0.95 10.82 -0.65
CA VAL A 172 -2.07 11.01 0.28
C VAL A 172 -3.39 11.11 -0.49
N ILE A 173 -3.45 11.96 -1.52
CA ILE A 173 -4.67 12.14 -2.33
C ILE A 173 -5.06 10.83 -3.02
N VAL A 174 -4.10 10.21 -3.70
CA VAL A 174 -4.32 9.00 -4.47
C VAL A 174 -4.57 7.81 -3.54
N GLY A 175 -3.87 7.73 -2.42
CA GLY A 175 -4.06 6.71 -1.38
C GLY A 175 -5.48 6.72 -0.83
N LEU A 176 -6.02 7.90 -0.52
CA LEU A 176 -7.42 8.06 -0.11
C LEU A 176 -8.39 7.56 -1.19
N CYS A 177 -8.17 7.96 -2.45
CA CYS A 177 -8.99 7.48 -3.57
C CYS A 177 -8.96 5.96 -3.71
N VAL A 178 -7.78 5.34 -3.55
CA VAL A 178 -7.63 3.89 -3.63
C VAL A 178 -8.30 3.19 -2.45
N SER A 179 -8.14 3.70 -1.24
CA SER A 179 -8.86 3.20 -0.06
C SER A 179 -10.36 3.18 -0.33
N TRP A 180 -10.89 4.28 -0.87
CA TRP A 180 -12.30 4.42 -1.17
C TRP A 180 -12.78 3.45 -2.25
N LEU A 181 -12.04 3.37 -3.37
CA LEU A 181 -12.33 2.42 -4.44
C LEU A 181 -12.43 1.01 -3.89
N LYS A 182 -11.45 0.60 -3.07
CA LYS A 182 -11.39 -0.76 -2.53
C LYS A 182 -12.48 -1.01 -1.50
N ALA A 183 -12.83 -0.02 -0.67
CA ALA A 183 -13.88 -0.13 0.34
C ALA A 183 -15.26 -0.38 -0.31
N VAL A 184 -15.54 0.28 -1.43
CA VAL A 184 -16.80 0.12 -2.18
C VAL A 184 -16.80 -1.16 -3.03
N MET A 185 -15.65 -1.55 -3.57
CA MET A 185 -15.55 -2.72 -4.44
C MET A 185 -15.72 -4.05 -3.69
N ILE A 186 -15.30 -4.14 -2.42
CA ILE A 186 -15.42 -5.40 -1.65
C ILE A 186 -16.89 -5.82 -1.48
N PRO A 187 -17.80 -4.98 -0.94
CA PRO A 187 -19.22 -5.31 -0.85
C PRO A 187 -19.84 -5.64 -2.20
N LYS A 188 -19.44 -4.93 -3.27
CA LYS A 188 -19.94 -5.20 -4.63
C LYS A 188 -19.53 -6.59 -5.12
N LEU A 189 -18.26 -6.95 -4.94
CA LEU A 189 -17.76 -8.28 -5.32
C LEU A 189 -18.42 -9.40 -4.52
N VAL A 190 -18.72 -9.15 -3.25
CA VAL A 190 -19.47 -10.07 -2.39
C VAL A 190 -20.89 -10.28 -2.94
N MET A 191 -21.59 -9.20 -3.34
CA MET A 191 -22.92 -9.31 -3.94
C MET A 191 -22.88 -10.07 -5.28
N GLU A 192 -21.91 -9.75 -6.15
CA GLU A 192 -21.73 -10.45 -7.43
C GLU A 192 -21.39 -11.94 -7.23
N TRP A 193 -20.60 -12.26 -6.21
CA TRP A 193 -20.32 -13.65 -5.83
C TRP A 193 -21.56 -14.37 -5.31
N HIS A 194 -22.36 -13.73 -4.46
CA HIS A 194 -23.59 -14.33 -3.92
C HIS A 194 -24.62 -14.63 -5.02
N ASN A 195 -24.73 -13.75 -6.02
CA ASN A 195 -25.65 -13.90 -7.13
C ASN A 195 -25.18 -14.90 -8.20
N ASN A 196 -23.97 -15.45 -8.06
CA ASN A 196 -23.41 -16.40 -9.01
C ASN A 196 -23.90 -17.83 -8.69
N THR A 197 -24.36 -18.57 -9.70
CA THR A 197 -24.90 -19.93 -9.56
C THR A 197 -23.87 -20.96 -9.08
N SER A 198 -22.57 -20.65 -9.17
CA SER A 198 -21.46 -21.48 -8.68
C SER A 198 -20.66 -20.83 -7.55
N ALA A 199 -21.33 -20.17 -6.59
CA ALA A 199 -20.68 -19.48 -5.47
C ALA A 199 -19.95 -20.43 -4.51
N HIS A 200 -18.65 -20.65 -4.73
CA HIS A 200 -17.80 -21.46 -3.86
C HIS A 200 -16.97 -20.60 -2.87
N PRO A 201 -16.79 -21.01 -1.59
CA PRO A 201 -15.98 -20.27 -0.61
C PRO A 201 -14.53 -20.04 -1.04
N LEU A 202 -13.90 -21.01 -1.72
CA LEU A 202 -12.55 -20.82 -2.28
C LEU A 202 -12.52 -19.71 -3.36
N GLY A 203 -13.57 -19.61 -4.17
CA GLY A 203 -13.71 -18.54 -5.16
C GLY A 203 -13.86 -17.17 -4.50
N PHE A 204 -14.58 -17.11 -3.38
CA PHE A 204 -14.72 -15.91 -2.57
C PHE A 204 -13.38 -15.41 -2.02
N ILE A 205 -12.57 -16.32 -1.46
CA ILE A 205 -11.24 -16.02 -0.94
C ILE A 205 -10.32 -15.56 -2.09
N ALA A 206 -10.37 -16.23 -3.24
CA ALA A 206 -9.58 -15.87 -4.41
C ALA A 206 -9.91 -14.46 -4.94
N ILE A 207 -11.21 -14.14 -5.09
CA ILE A 207 -11.68 -12.81 -5.51
C ILE A 207 -11.25 -11.73 -4.50
N SER A 208 -11.47 -11.98 -3.20
CA SER A 208 -11.12 -11.02 -2.13
C SER A 208 -9.61 -10.76 -2.10
N THR A 209 -8.82 -11.83 -2.21
CA THR A 209 -7.35 -11.75 -2.26
C THR A 209 -6.88 -11.01 -3.50
N ALA A 210 -7.44 -11.32 -4.67
CA ALA A 210 -7.08 -10.67 -5.93
C ALA A 210 -7.41 -9.18 -5.90
N ASN A 211 -8.58 -8.80 -5.39
CA ASN A 211 -8.95 -7.39 -5.25
C ASN A 211 -7.99 -6.65 -4.30
N LEU A 212 -7.57 -7.28 -3.21
CA LEU A 212 -6.76 -6.61 -2.19
C LEU A 212 -5.26 -6.59 -2.49
N TYR A 213 -4.69 -7.63 -3.09
CA TYR A 213 -3.23 -7.81 -3.08
C TYR A 213 -2.61 -8.15 -4.44
N ALA A 214 -3.39 -8.42 -5.49
CA ALA A 214 -2.85 -8.83 -6.79
C ALA A 214 -1.75 -7.89 -7.31
N SER A 215 -2.02 -6.58 -7.37
CA SER A 215 -1.06 -5.59 -7.85
C SER A 215 0.23 -5.57 -7.01
N GLY A 216 0.11 -5.68 -5.69
CA GLY A 216 1.28 -5.73 -4.79
C GLY A 216 2.13 -6.99 -4.97
N ILE A 217 1.49 -8.14 -5.22
CA ILE A 217 2.17 -9.41 -5.50
C ILE A 217 2.99 -9.31 -6.79
N VAL A 218 2.42 -8.74 -7.86
CA VAL A 218 3.15 -8.51 -9.13
C VAL A 218 4.39 -7.65 -8.91
N LEU A 219 4.25 -6.53 -8.21
CA LEU A 219 5.37 -5.62 -7.98
C LEU A 219 6.49 -6.27 -7.15
N ARG A 220 6.14 -7.06 -6.14
CA ARG A 220 7.12 -7.84 -5.35
C ARG A 220 7.82 -8.88 -6.22
N TYR A 221 7.07 -9.63 -7.02
CA TYR A 221 7.61 -10.63 -7.93
C TYR A 221 8.61 -9.99 -8.91
N LEU A 222 8.23 -8.90 -9.59
CA LEU A 222 9.10 -8.20 -10.53
C LEU A 222 10.36 -7.64 -9.85
N THR A 223 10.23 -7.11 -8.63
CA THR A 223 11.37 -6.61 -7.85
C THR A 223 12.37 -7.72 -7.55
N LYS A 224 11.87 -8.90 -7.16
CA LYS A 224 12.69 -10.06 -6.82
C LYS A 224 13.33 -10.69 -8.05
N TYR A 225 12.54 -10.91 -9.11
CA TYR A 225 13.02 -11.41 -10.40
C TYR A 225 14.16 -10.55 -10.93
N ASN A 226 14.05 -9.22 -10.85
CA ASN A 226 15.14 -8.32 -11.25
C ASN A 226 16.45 -8.58 -10.51
N ARG A 227 16.38 -8.84 -9.20
CA ARG A 227 17.56 -9.02 -8.34
C ARG A 227 18.22 -10.39 -8.56
N THR A 228 17.42 -11.44 -8.75
CA THR A 228 17.93 -12.82 -8.77
C THR A 228 18.04 -13.42 -10.16
N GLN A 229 17.36 -12.86 -11.17
CA GLN A 229 17.27 -13.39 -12.55
C GLN A 229 16.84 -14.88 -12.61
N ARG A 230 16.16 -15.37 -11.56
CA ARG A 230 15.74 -16.77 -11.43
C ARG A 230 14.23 -16.84 -11.23
N ALA A 231 13.59 -17.82 -11.89
CA ALA A 231 12.23 -18.25 -11.55
C ALA A 231 12.22 -18.73 -10.08
N VAL A 232 11.22 -18.29 -9.33
CA VAL A 232 11.27 -18.21 -7.86
C VAL A 232 11.18 -19.60 -7.21
N PRO A 233 12.21 -20.07 -6.47
CA PRO A 233 11.93 -20.90 -5.29
C PRO A 233 11.28 -19.99 -4.24
N ILE A 234 10.09 -20.35 -3.76
CA ILE A 234 9.35 -19.56 -2.78
C ILE A 234 9.99 -19.83 -1.41
N PRO A 235 10.75 -18.89 -0.82
CA PRO A 235 11.28 -19.09 0.52
C PRO A 235 10.12 -19.10 1.51
N TRP A 236 10.29 -19.81 2.63
CA TRP A 236 9.25 -19.96 3.65
C TRP A 236 8.68 -18.63 4.16
N SER A 237 9.51 -17.58 4.23
CA SER A 237 9.07 -16.23 4.62
C SER A 237 8.04 -15.62 3.65
N GLU A 238 8.19 -15.85 2.34
CA GLU A 238 7.23 -15.38 1.33
C GLU A 238 5.96 -16.23 1.37
N PHE A 239 6.09 -17.55 1.59
CA PHE A 239 4.94 -18.42 1.78
C PHE A 239 4.08 -18.00 2.98
N ARG A 240 4.70 -17.71 4.13
CA ARG A 240 4.01 -17.15 5.31
C ARG A 240 3.31 -15.83 4.98
N TYR A 241 3.96 -14.96 4.21
CA TYR A 241 3.36 -13.69 3.78
C TYR A 241 2.13 -13.90 2.89
N PHE A 242 2.17 -14.86 1.94
CA PHE A 242 1.00 -15.22 1.14
C PHE A 242 -0.13 -15.77 2.01
N LEU A 243 0.15 -16.64 2.98
CA LEU A 243 -0.86 -17.14 3.92
C LEU A 243 -1.50 -16.01 4.74
N GLN A 244 -0.70 -15.05 5.21
CA GLN A 244 -1.23 -13.87 5.92
C GLN A 244 -2.14 -13.03 5.03
N ILE A 245 -1.73 -12.76 3.78
CA ILE A 245 -2.55 -12.05 2.80
C ILE A 245 -3.89 -12.74 2.59
N ILE A 246 -3.87 -14.06 2.39
CA ILE A 246 -5.06 -14.87 2.15
C ILE A 246 -5.97 -14.80 3.38
N GLY A 247 -5.42 -14.97 4.58
CA GLY A 247 -6.15 -14.88 5.84
C GLY A 247 -6.83 -13.52 6.04
N PHE A 248 -6.08 -12.42 5.92
CA PHE A 248 -6.64 -11.07 6.04
C PHE A 248 -7.72 -10.79 4.99
N SER A 249 -7.50 -11.25 3.75
CA SER A 249 -8.48 -11.05 2.68
C SER A 249 -9.76 -11.85 2.91
N ALA A 250 -9.65 -13.07 3.44
CA ALA A 250 -10.79 -13.90 3.82
C ALA A 250 -11.61 -13.26 4.96
N ILE A 251 -10.94 -12.75 6.00
CA ILE A 251 -11.61 -12.10 7.14
C ILE A 251 -12.36 -10.85 6.67
N ILE A 252 -11.71 -9.97 5.91
CA ILE A 252 -12.34 -8.73 5.43
C ILE A 252 -13.48 -9.03 4.45
N GLY A 253 -13.31 -10.05 3.61
CA GLY A 253 -14.39 -10.56 2.78
C GLY A 253 -15.57 -11.01 3.64
N LEU A 254 -15.34 -11.87 4.64
CA LEU A 254 -16.39 -12.39 5.51
C LEU A 254 -17.14 -11.26 6.24
N ILE A 255 -16.42 -10.27 6.76
CA ILE A 255 -17.03 -9.08 7.39
C ILE A 255 -17.96 -8.38 6.40
N ALA A 256 -17.51 -8.15 5.16
CA ALA A 256 -18.35 -7.53 4.13
C ALA A 256 -19.55 -8.41 3.71
N HIS A 257 -19.38 -9.73 3.73
CA HIS A 257 -20.47 -10.69 3.50
C HIS A 257 -21.56 -10.61 4.57
N VAL A 258 -21.16 -10.65 5.84
CA VAL A 258 -22.10 -10.48 6.96
C VAL A 258 -22.75 -9.10 6.93
N ALA A 259 -21.99 -8.04 6.61
CA ALA A 259 -22.52 -6.69 6.47
C ALA A 259 -23.63 -6.64 5.41
N ASN A 260 -23.40 -7.19 4.22
CA ASN A 260 -24.40 -7.23 3.16
C ASN A 260 -25.66 -8.01 3.56
N HIS A 261 -25.52 -9.11 4.31
CA HIS A 261 -26.67 -9.87 4.82
C HIS A 261 -27.51 -9.01 5.79
N PHE A 262 -26.86 -8.24 6.66
CA PHE A 262 -27.55 -7.37 7.61
C PHE A 262 -28.20 -6.15 6.96
N VAL A 263 -27.68 -5.63 5.84
CA VAL A 263 -28.33 -4.54 5.08
C VAL A 263 -29.72 -4.94 4.58
N LEU A 264 -29.98 -6.24 4.35
CA LEU A 264 -31.28 -6.73 3.89
C LEU A 264 -32.33 -6.77 5.02
N SER A 265 -31.93 -6.59 6.27
CA SER A 265 -32.80 -6.55 7.45
C SER A 265 -32.82 -5.14 8.03
N GLU A 266 -33.97 -4.47 8.04
CA GLU A 266 -34.10 -3.11 8.62
C GLU A 266 -33.69 -3.07 10.10
N GLN A 267 -33.91 -4.15 10.85
CA GLN A 267 -33.54 -4.27 12.25
C GLN A 267 -32.02 -4.36 12.47
N SER A 268 -31.24 -4.72 11.45
CA SER A 268 -29.80 -4.98 11.54
C SER A 268 -28.93 -3.92 10.85
N MET A 269 -29.50 -2.77 10.51
CA MET A 269 -28.81 -1.72 9.75
C MET A 269 -27.61 -1.13 10.53
N MET A 270 -27.69 -1.07 11.86
CA MET A 270 -26.61 -0.56 12.70
C MET A 270 -25.42 -1.52 12.73
N GLU A 271 -25.68 -2.82 12.80
CA GLU A 271 -24.68 -3.88 12.72
C GLU A 271 -23.98 -3.88 11.36
N ALA A 272 -24.74 -3.72 10.27
CA ALA A 272 -24.19 -3.56 8.94
C ALA A 272 -23.24 -2.36 8.84
N ARG A 273 -23.62 -1.21 9.42
CA ARG A 273 -22.80 0.00 9.49
C ARG A 273 -21.50 -0.24 10.26
N VAL A 274 -21.55 -0.92 11.40
CA VAL A 274 -20.34 -1.29 12.17
C VAL A 274 -19.41 -2.19 11.36
N LEU A 275 -19.94 -3.17 10.64
CA LEU A 275 -19.11 -4.05 9.79
C LEU A 275 -18.51 -3.30 8.60
N TYR A 276 -19.24 -2.39 7.96
CA TYR A 276 -18.69 -1.51 6.92
C TYR A 276 -17.65 -0.53 7.45
N PHE A 277 -17.75 -0.12 8.72
CA PHE A 277 -16.69 0.66 9.36
C PHE A 277 -15.39 -0.14 9.37
N PHE A 278 -15.39 -1.42 9.78
CA PHE A 278 -14.17 -2.23 9.77
C PHE A 278 -13.57 -2.41 8.38
N VAL A 279 -14.40 -2.61 7.36
CA VAL A 279 -13.94 -2.71 5.96
C VAL A 279 -13.27 -1.40 5.52
N THR A 280 -13.93 -0.27 5.80
CA THR A 280 -13.48 1.07 5.39
C THR A 280 -12.20 1.47 6.13
N TRP A 281 -12.19 1.27 7.44
CA TRP A 281 -11.03 1.45 8.31
C TRP A 281 -9.84 0.66 7.80
N PHE A 282 -10.01 -0.63 7.50
CA PHE A 282 -8.92 -1.46 6.98
C PHE A 282 -8.38 -0.96 5.63
N MET A 283 -9.24 -0.45 4.73
CA MET A 283 -8.79 0.13 3.46
C MET A 283 -8.00 1.42 3.66
N LEU A 284 -8.44 2.29 4.57
CA LEU A 284 -7.76 3.53 4.91
C LEU A 284 -6.41 3.24 5.60
N ASP A 285 -6.40 2.29 6.52
CA ASP A 285 -5.19 1.83 7.20
C ASP A 285 -4.14 1.33 6.21
N LYS A 286 -4.59 0.51 5.24
CA LYS A 286 -3.72 -0.14 4.27
C LYS A 286 -3.14 0.80 3.21
N TYR A 287 -3.93 1.73 2.66
CA TYR A 287 -3.50 2.54 1.50
C TYR A 287 -3.26 4.02 1.80
N TRP A 288 -3.79 4.55 2.90
CA TRP A 288 -3.75 5.99 3.18
C TRP A 288 -2.88 6.35 4.39
N LYS A 289 -2.91 5.55 5.46
CA LYS A 289 -2.23 5.84 6.73
C LYS A 289 -0.73 6.14 6.58
N GLU A 290 0.02 5.27 5.90
CA GLU A 290 1.47 5.45 5.72
C GLU A 290 1.77 6.74 4.93
N ALA A 291 1.00 7.02 3.88
CA ALA A 291 1.18 8.23 3.08
C ALA A 291 0.90 9.50 3.91
N LEU A 292 -0.12 9.45 4.77
CA LEU A 292 -0.47 10.54 5.67
C LEU A 292 0.64 10.80 6.70
N GLY A 293 1.21 9.74 7.29
CA GLY A 293 2.37 9.84 8.16
C GLY A 293 3.59 10.42 7.45
N GLU A 294 3.91 9.94 6.24
CA GLU A 294 4.99 10.48 5.40
C GLU A 294 4.79 12.00 5.15
N LEU A 295 3.56 12.46 4.87
CA LEU A 295 3.25 13.87 4.64
C LEU A 295 3.37 14.72 5.91
N LEU A 296 2.83 14.26 7.04
CA LEU A 296 2.88 14.99 8.30
C LEU A 296 4.31 15.15 8.81
N LEU A 297 5.17 14.14 8.64
CA LEU A 297 6.58 14.23 9.03
C LEU A 297 7.36 15.31 8.25
N LEU A 298 6.94 15.64 7.02
CA LEU A 298 7.58 16.69 6.22
C LEU A 298 7.25 18.11 6.71
N THR A 299 6.21 18.26 7.53
CA THR A 299 5.87 19.54 8.15
C THR A 299 6.69 19.81 9.42
N LEU A 300 7.49 18.84 9.87
CA LEU A 300 8.37 19.00 11.01
C LEU A 300 9.63 19.76 10.64
N PRO A 301 10.09 20.71 11.48
CA PRO A 301 11.34 21.42 11.22
C PRO A 301 12.50 20.42 11.14
N GLU A 302 13.28 20.48 10.05
CA GLU A 302 14.44 19.61 9.87
C GLU A 302 15.43 19.77 11.03
N ARG A 303 15.96 18.64 11.53
CA ARG A 303 17.17 18.68 12.36
C ARG A 303 18.27 19.35 11.54
N LYS A 304 18.60 20.60 11.86
CA LYS A 304 19.93 21.13 11.54
C LYS A 304 20.94 20.20 12.22
N LYS A 305 21.63 19.39 11.41
CA LYS A 305 22.84 18.69 11.85
C LYS A 305 23.99 19.69 11.89
#